data_AF-A0AB74CU63-F1
#
_entry.id   AF-A0AB74CU63-F1
#
_cell.length_a   1.000
_cell.length_b   1.000
_cell.length_c   1.000
_cell.angle_alpha   90.00
_cell.angle_beta   90.00
_cell.angle_gamma   90.00
#
_symmetry.space_group_name_H-M   'P 1'
#
loop_
_entity.id
_entity.type
_entity.pdbx_description
1 polymer ?
#
loop_
_entity_poly.entity_id
_entity_poly.type
_entity_poly.pdbx_seq_one_letter_code
_entity_poly.pdbx_strand_id
1 'polypeptide(L)'
;MFKLRNRTQENQISPDDVVFVAHSTTQATNALIEGDVAKVGVIGMSKGGLEGFLAKRQTRLNDIDLGNKKKIEIVNAFLPVKHLNVDRVAETISNLEKEKAEVLVSSMAFGVDNGEPERVVYEAASCKAIPTTMASDITKVYELTDIGTPIVKQHNGINEITLYYDLPLFFYFIIGLTFIGWLILFIMFIRSRIHS
;
A
#
# COMPACT_ATOMS: atom_id res chain seq x y z
N MET A 1 -9.76 -11.73 -28.32
CA MET A 1 -9.99 -11.09 -29.63
C MET A 1 -10.83 -11.94 -30.59
N PHE A 2 -10.46 -13.19 -30.89
CA PHE A 2 -11.22 -14.08 -31.79
C PHE A 2 -12.68 -14.34 -31.36
N LYS A 3 -12.90 -14.58 -30.05
CA LYS A 3 -14.24 -14.79 -29.46
C LYS A 3 -15.16 -13.56 -29.56
N LEU A 4 -14.59 -12.36 -29.48
CA LEU A 4 -15.36 -11.11 -29.54
C LEU A 4 -15.83 -10.85 -30.97
N ARG A 5 -14.95 -11.11 -31.96
CA ARG A 5 -15.23 -10.95 -33.39
C ARG A 5 -16.36 -11.88 -33.88
N ASN A 6 -16.38 -13.12 -33.40
CA ASN A 6 -17.45 -14.04 -33.75
C ASN A 6 -18.81 -13.59 -33.19
N ARG A 7 -18.85 -13.10 -31.94
CA ARG A 7 -20.09 -12.65 -31.30
C ARG A 7 -20.68 -11.36 -31.91
N THR A 8 -19.83 -10.43 -32.34
CA THR A 8 -20.27 -9.20 -33.03
C THR A 8 -20.83 -9.51 -34.42
N GLN A 9 -20.20 -10.42 -35.16
CA GLN A 9 -20.71 -10.87 -36.47
C GLN A 9 -22.00 -11.70 -36.35
N GLU A 10 -22.09 -12.61 -35.38
CA GLU A 10 -23.28 -13.43 -35.12
C GLU A 10 -24.50 -12.57 -34.75
N ASN A 11 -24.29 -11.48 -34.00
CA ASN A 11 -25.35 -10.59 -33.56
C ASN A 11 -25.51 -9.31 -34.41
N GLN A 12 -24.79 -9.19 -35.54
CA GLN A 12 -24.76 -8.00 -36.41
C GLN A 12 -24.46 -6.68 -35.66
N ILE A 13 -23.69 -6.76 -34.58
CA ILE A 13 -23.29 -5.59 -33.79
C ILE A 13 -22.07 -4.98 -34.48
N SER A 14 -22.16 -3.74 -34.95
CA SER A 14 -21.01 -3.04 -35.50
C SER A 14 -19.99 -2.79 -34.39
N PRO A 15 -18.67 -2.91 -34.65
CA PRO A 15 -17.64 -2.52 -33.67
C PRO A 15 -17.82 -1.09 -33.16
N ASP A 16 -18.40 -0.19 -33.97
CA ASP A 16 -18.69 1.20 -33.62
C ASP A 16 -19.82 1.34 -32.58
N ASP A 17 -20.65 0.30 -32.38
CA ASP A 17 -21.73 0.27 -31.39
C ASP A 17 -21.23 -0.22 -30.00
N VAL A 18 -19.97 -0.66 -29.90
CA VAL A 18 -19.38 -1.20 -28.67
C VAL A 18 -18.71 -0.07 -27.88
N VAL A 19 -19.45 0.54 -26.97
CA VAL A 19 -18.98 1.67 -26.14
C VAL A 19 -18.06 1.21 -25.01
N PHE A 20 -18.14 -0.05 -24.59
CA PHE A 20 -17.35 -0.61 -23.49
C PHE A 20 -17.21 -2.13 -23.58
N VAL A 21 -16.02 -2.64 -23.26
CA VAL A 21 -15.74 -4.08 -23.17
C VAL A 21 -15.27 -4.41 -21.76
N ALA A 22 -16.13 -5.08 -20.98
CA ALA A 22 -15.73 -5.67 -19.71
C ALA A 22 -15.11 -7.05 -19.95
N HIS A 23 -13.90 -7.28 -19.45
CA HIS A 23 -13.26 -8.60 -19.45
C HIS A 23 -12.98 -9.05 -18.02
N SER A 24 -13.63 -10.15 -17.61
CA SER A 24 -13.33 -10.83 -16.35
C SER A 24 -12.39 -12.00 -16.64
N THR A 25 -11.20 -11.99 -16.02
CA THR A 25 -10.22 -13.09 -16.09
C THR A 25 -9.94 -13.59 -14.69
N THR A 26 -9.85 -14.91 -14.53
CA THR A 26 -9.49 -15.55 -13.25
C THR A 26 -8.00 -15.86 -13.16
N GLN A 27 -7.17 -15.41 -14.10
CA GLN A 27 -5.75 -15.77 -14.18
C GLN A 27 -4.98 -15.43 -12.90
N ALA A 28 -5.12 -14.22 -12.37
CA ALA A 28 -4.46 -13.82 -11.12
C ALA A 28 -4.95 -14.66 -9.93
N THR A 29 -6.24 -14.94 -9.87
CA THR A 29 -6.84 -15.73 -8.78
C THR A 29 -6.40 -17.19 -8.85
N ASN A 30 -6.34 -17.77 -10.06
CA ASN A 30 -5.88 -19.14 -10.27
C ASN A 30 -4.40 -19.27 -9.96
N ALA A 31 -3.56 -18.32 -10.39
CA ALA A 31 -2.13 -18.29 -10.05
C ALA A 31 -1.92 -18.28 -8.53
N LEU A 32 -2.72 -17.51 -7.79
CA LEU A 32 -2.69 -17.48 -6.33
C LEU A 32 -3.07 -18.84 -5.71
N ILE A 33 -4.14 -19.47 -6.18
CA ILE A 33 -4.60 -20.78 -5.69
C ILE A 33 -3.60 -21.90 -6.06
N GLU A 34 -3.06 -21.83 -7.27
CA GLU A 34 -2.09 -22.77 -7.81
C GLU A 34 -0.70 -22.57 -7.20
N GLY A 35 -0.44 -21.42 -6.57
CA GLY A 35 0.86 -21.06 -6.02
C GLY A 35 1.89 -20.78 -7.11
N ASP A 36 1.43 -20.47 -8.32
CA ASP A 36 2.24 -19.96 -9.43
C ASP A 36 2.48 -18.46 -9.20
N VAL A 37 3.27 -18.18 -8.16
CA VAL A 37 3.53 -16.83 -7.67
C VAL A 37 5.04 -16.59 -7.62
N ALA A 38 5.43 -15.43 -8.13
CA ALA A 38 6.82 -14.99 -8.11
C ALA A 38 7.30 -14.73 -6.67
N LYS A 39 8.58 -15.01 -6.41
CA LYS A 39 9.21 -14.58 -5.16
C LYS A 39 9.41 -13.06 -5.16
N VAL A 40 9.00 -12.40 -4.08
CA VAL A 40 8.93 -10.94 -3.98
C VAL A 40 10.09 -10.40 -3.14
N GLY A 41 10.84 -9.45 -3.71
CA GLY A 41 11.82 -8.66 -2.99
C GLY A 41 11.27 -7.30 -2.55
N VAL A 42 11.22 -7.05 -1.25
CA VAL A 42 10.69 -5.80 -0.67
C VAL A 42 11.83 -4.92 -0.21
N ILE A 43 11.92 -3.71 -0.75
CA ILE A 43 12.90 -2.69 -0.37
C ILE A 43 12.19 -1.63 0.46
N GLY A 44 12.31 -1.76 1.78
CA GLY A 44 11.81 -0.76 2.74
C GLY A 44 12.80 0.39 2.89
N MET A 45 12.29 1.63 2.88
CA MET A 45 13.10 2.84 3.03
C MET A 45 12.55 3.74 4.13
N SER A 46 13.42 4.46 4.85
CA SER A 46 12.98 5.51 5.78
C SER A 46 14.05 6.56 6.02
N LYS A 47 13.66 7.72 6.57
CA LYS A 47 14.55 8.85 6.86
C LYS A 47 15.64 8.53 7.91
N GLY A 48 15.56 7.39 8.59
CA GLY A 48 16.54 6.93 9.59
C GLY A 48 16.29 7.47 11.00
N GLY A 49 17.10 7.05 11.98
CA GLY A 49 16.93 7.39 13.41
C GLY A 49 16.20 6.30 14.21
N LEU A 50 15.61 6.65 15.36
CA LEU A 50 14.74 5.75 16.14
C LEU A 50 13.59 5.20 15.28
N GLU A 51 13.00 6.06 14.45
CA GLU A 51 11.98 5.72 13.46
C GLU A 51 12.52 4.73 12.41
N GLY A 52 13.77 4.86 12.00
CA GLY A 52 14.38 3.94 11.04
C GLY A 52 14.64 2.54 11.60
N PHE A 53 14.95 2.44 12.89
CA PHE A 53 15.11 1.15 13.57
C PHE A 53 13.77 0.44 13.77
N LEU A 54 12.73 1.18 14.14
CA LEU A 54 11.35 0.68 14.24
C LEU A 54 10.81 0.29 12.86
N ALA A 55 11.01 1.15 11.85
CA ALA A 55 10.64 0.89 10.47
C ALA A 55 11.32 -0.38 9.97
N LYS A 56 12.63 -0.58 10.17
CA LYS A 56 13.33 -1.81 9.74
C LYS A 56 12.71 -3.09 10.30
N ARG A 57 12.18 -3.05 11.54
CA ARG A 57 11.47 -4.19 12.14
C ARG A 57 10.04 -4.34 11.61
N GLN A 58 9.35 -3.23 11.34
CA GLN A 58 7.98 -3.23 10.83
C GLN A 58 7.88 -3.50 9.33
N THR A 59 8.87 -3.08 8.54
CA THR A 59 8.94 -3.30 7.08
C THR A 59 9.49 -4.68 6.72
N ARG A 60 9.87 -5.50 7.71
CA ARG A 60 10.24 -6.89 7.48
C ARG A 60 8.94 -7.71 7.40
N LEU A 61 8.45 -7.86 6.18
CA LEU A 61 7.28 -8.66 5.89
C LEU A 61 7.63 -10.15 5.97
N ASN A 62 6.74 -10.92 6.59
CA ASN A 62 6.82 -12.38 6.56
C ASN A 62 6.22 -12.88 5.24
N ASP A 63 6.57 -14.12 4.87
CA ASP A 63 5.91 -14.83 3.78
C ASP A 63 4.38 -14.78 3.94
N ILE A 64 3.66 -14.62 2.82
CA ILE A 64 2.20 -14.60 2.82
C ILE A 64 1.73 -16.04 2.57
N ASP A 65 1.03 -16.62 3.55
CA ASP A 65 0.43 -17.94 3.41
C ASP A 65 -0.79 -17.87 2.49
N LEU A 66 -0.80 -18.70 1.45
CA LEU A 66 -1.91 -18.82 0.49
C LEU A 66 -2.83 -20.00 0.84
N GLY A 67 -2.52 -20.73 1.91
CA GLY A 67 -3.17 -22.00 2.26
C GLY A 67 -2.59 -23.18 1.47
N ASN A 68 -3.01 -24.40 1.82
CA ASN A 68 -2.58 -25.64 1.14
C ASN A 68 -1.05 -25.80 1.02
N LYS A 69 -0.30 -25.34 2.03
CA LYS A 69 1.19 -25.33 2.07
C LYS A 69 1.86 -24.47 0.99
N LYS A 70 1.13 -23.56 0.35
CA LYS A 70 1.64 -22.62 -0.64
C LYS A 70 1.83 -21.25 0.00
N LYS A 71 2.82 -20.50 -0.48
CA LYS A 71 3.14 -19.18 0.06
C LYS A 71 3.75 -18.28 -1.00
N ILE A 72 3.55 -16.98 -0.84
CA ILE A 72 4.39 -15.98 -1.51
C ILE A 72 5.62 -15.80 -0.62
N GLU A 73 6.77 -16.19 -1.14
CA GLU A 73 8.05 -15.96 -0.46
C GLU A 73 8.43 -14.48 -0.54
N ILE A 74 8.76 -13.89 0.61
CA ILE A 74 9.16 -12.49 0.69
C ILE A 74 10.56 -12.37 1.27
N VAL A 75 11.45 -11.75 0.50
CA VAL A 75 12.79 -11.37 0.96
C VAL A 75 12.85 -9.87 1.13
N ASN A 76 13.42 -9.42 2.25
CA ASN A 76 13.33 -8.03 2.67
C ASN A 76 14.73 -7.41 2.69
N ALA A 77 14.86 -6.25 2.05
CA ALA A 77 15.99 -5.36 2.21
C ALA A 77 15.53 -4.04 2.82
N PHE A 78 16.44 -3.40 3.55
CA PHE A 78 16.17 -2.09 4.14
C PHE A 78 17.27 -1.11 3.74
N LEU A 79 16.86 0.02 3.14
CA LEU A 79 17.76 1.05 2.67
C LEU A 79 17.41 2.41 3.33
N PRO A 80 18.25 2.92 4.25
CA PRO A 80 18.03 4.23 4.84
C PRO A 80 18.20 5.33 3.78
N VAL A 81 17.26 6.28 3.72
CA VAL A 81 17.20 7.37 2.71
C VAL A 81 18.43 8.27 2.79
N LYS A 82 18.98 8.47 3.99
CA LYS A 82 20.24 9.21 4.19
C LYS A 82 21.43 8.61 3.42
N HIS A 83 21.32 7.36 3.01
CA HIS A 83 22.33 6.64 2.25
C HIS A 83 21.80 6.14 0.90
N LEU A 84 20.75 6.77 0.38
CA LEU A 84 20.25 6.48 -0.95
C LEU A 84 21.26 6.97 -2.00
N ASN A 85 22.00 6.04 -2.60
CA ASN A 85 22.87 6.27 -3.74
C ASN A 85 22.65 5.13 -4.74
N VAL A 86 22.82 5.40 -6.03
CA VAL A 86 22.65 4.46 -7.14
C VAL A 86 23.46 3.18 -6.90
N ASP A 87 24.70 3.28 -6.42
CA ASP A 87 25.55 2.12 -6.16
C ASP A 87 24.97 1.20 -5.07
N ARG A 88 24.49 1.78 -3.96
CA ARG A 88 23.89 1.03 -2.85
C ARG A 88 22.54 0.43 -3.23
N VAL A 89 21.76 1.14 -4.03
CA VAL A 89 20.50 0.63 -4.58
C VAL A 89 20.79 -0.56 -5.49
N ALA A 90 21.77 -0.44 -6.39
CA ALA A 90 22.17 -1.50 -7.30
C ALA A 90 22.70 -2.74 -6.54
N GLU A 91 23.50 -2.54 -5.49
CA GLU A 91 23.97 -3.60 -4.59
C GLU A 91 22.79 -4.29 -3.88
N THR A 92 21.86 -3.50 -3.34
CA THR A 92 20.67 -4.02 -2.65
C THR A 92 19.82 -4.87 -3.59
N ILE A 93 19.57 -4.39 -4.80
CA ILE A 93 18.84 -5.12 -5.84
C ILE A 93 19.56 -6.42 -6.19
N SER A 94 20.88 -6.39 -6.39
CA SER A 94 21.65 -7.61 -6.68
C SER A 94 21.67 -8.62 -5.52
N ASN A 95 21.57 -8.16 -4.28
CA ASN A 95 21.43 -9.08 -3.14
C ASN A 95 20.05 -9.75 -3.14
N LEU A 96 18.97 -9.02 -3.44
CA LEU A 96 17.64 -9.60 -3.57
C LEU A 96 17.54 -10.57 -4.76
N GLU A 97 18.19 -10.25 -5.88
CA GLU A 97 18.30 -11.13 -7.04
C GLU A 97 19.03 -12.45 -6.69
N LYS A 98 20.12 -12.38 -5.91
CA LYS A 98 20.80 -13.58 -5.39
C LYS A 98 19.92 -14.42 -4.47
N GLU A 99 19.01 -13.78 -3.74
CA GLU A 99 17.97 -14.45 -2.94
C GLU A 99 16.79 -14.98 -3.77
N LYS A 100 16.91 -14.90 -5.10
CA LYS A 100 15.94 -15.33 -6.12
C LYS A 100 14.65 -14.51 -6.14
N ALA A 101 14.70 -13.23 -5.78
CA ALA A 101 13.58 -12.33 -6.02
C ALA A 101 13.38 -12.15 -7.53
N GLU A 102 12.17 -12.42 -8.01
CA GLU A 102 11.79 -12.30 -9.41
C GLU A 102 11.09 -10.96 -9.70
N VAL A 103 10.46 -10.39 -8.68
CA VAL A 103 9.81 -9.08 -8.73
C VAL A 103 10.20 -8.26 -7.51
N LEU A 104 10.21 -6.93 -7.65
CA LEU A 104 10.59 -6.02 -6.58
C LEU A 104 9.47 -5.05 -6.23
N VAL A 105 9.40 -4.69 -4.95
CA VAL A 105 8.51 -3.65 -4.44
C VAL A 105 9.34 -2.67 -3.63
N SER A 106 9.26 -1.39 -3.97
CA SER A 106 9.91 -0.32 -3.21
C SER A 106 8.87 0.44 -2.38
N SER A 107 9.15 0.66 -1.09
CA SER A 107 8.20 1.31 -0.18
C SER A 107 8.91 2.22 0.81
N MET A 108 8.52 3.49 0.84
CA MET A 108 8.95 4.47 1.82
C MET A 108 8.03 4.46 3.05
N ALA A 109 8.59 4.14 4.21
CA ALA A 109 7.88 4.22 5.49
C ALA A 109 7.82 5.67 5.99
N PHE A 110 6.65 6.07 6.51
CA PHE A 110 6.39 7.37 7.18
C PHE A 110 6.68 8.62 6.31
N GLY A 111 6.57 8.50 4.99
CA GLY A 111 6.72 9.61 4.04
C GLY A 111 5.77 9.42 2.86
N VAL A 112 4.51 9.80 3.06
CA VAL A 112 3.44 9.60 2.06
C VAL A 112 3.56 10.57 0.87
N ASP A 113 4.29 11.68 1.05
CA ASP A 113 4.23 12.82 0.14
C ASP A 113 5.40 12.91 -0.86
N ASN A 114 6.42 12.05 -0.75
CA ASN A 114 7.59 12.12 -1.65
C ASN A 114 8.03 10.73 -2.13
N GLY A 115 7.59 10.36 -3.34
CA GLY A 115 7.93 9.10 -4.02
C GLY A 115 9.31 9.08 -4.69
N GLU A 116 10.10 10.16 -4.62
CA GLU A 116 11.42 10.21 -5.25
C GLU A 116 12.36 9.06 -4.86
N PRO A 117 12.44 8.63 -3.59
CA PRO A 117 13.27 7.49 -3.21
C PRO A 117 12.85 6.16 -3.84
N GLU A 118 11.53 5.94 -3.98
CA GLU A 118 10.97 4.77 -4.68
C GLU A 118 11.31 4.82 -6.17
N ARG A 119 11.26 6.01 -6.78
CA ARG A 119 11.60 6.22 -8.19
C ARG A 119 13.06 5.86 -8.51
N VAL A 120 13.99 6.23 -7.63
CA VAL A 120 15.42 5.85 -7.79
C VAL A 120 15.59 4.32 -7.80
N VAL A 121 14.87 3.62 -6.93
CA VAL A 121 14.87 2.15 -6.90
C VAL A 121 14.24 1.57 -8.17
N TYR A 122 13.11 2.12 -8.60
CA TYR A 122 12.42 1.72 -9.82
C TYR A 122 13.31 1.86 -11.06
N GLU A 123 14.00 2.99 -11.23
CA GLU A 123 14.91 3.22 -12.35
C GLU A 123 16.09 2.26 -12.33
N ALA A 124 16.72 2.07 -11.17
CA ALA A 124 17.85 1.14 -11.02
C ALA A 124 17.45 -0.32 -11.31
N ALA A 125 16.25 -0.74 -10.92
CA ALA A 125 15.74 -2.08 -11.18
C ALA A 125 15.30 -2.26 -12.64
N SER A 126 14.72 -1.22 -13.25
CA SER A 126 14.36 -1.19 -14.68
C SER A 126 15.58 -1.37 -15.58
N CYS A 127 16.72 -0.77 -15.22
CA CYS A 127 17.99 -0.98 -15.92
C CYS A 127 18.47 -2.44 -15.87
N LYS A 128 18.04 -3.22 -14.88
CA LYS A 128 18.35 -4.66 -14.75
C LYS A 128 17.23 -5.57 -15.30
N ALA A 129 16.21 -4.99 -15.92
CA ALA A 129 15.03 -5.69 -16.43
C ALA A 129 14.27 -6.51 -15.37
N ILE A 130 14.35 -6.11 -14.09
CA ILE A 130 13.59 -6.76 -13.01
C ILE A 130 12.26 -6.01 -12.83
N PRO A 131 11.10 -6.67 -12.99
CA PRO A 131 9.80 -6.05 -12.76
C PRO A 131 9.73 -5.43 -11.36
N THR A 132 9.41 -4.14 -11.29
CA THR A 132 9.42 -3.39 -10.04
C THR A 132 8.20 -2.51 -9.94
N THR A 133 7.62 -2.43 -8.74
CA THR A 133 6.49 -1.54 -8.44
C THR A 133 6.83 -0.61 -7.28
N MET A 134 6.40 0.64 -7.38
CA MET A 134 6.48 1.61 -6.29
C MET A 134 5.19 1.54 -5.46
N ALA A 135 5.31 1.44 -4.13
CA ALA A 135 4.16 1.38 -3.26
C ALA A 135 3.28 2.64 -3.39
N SER A 136 3.90 3.80 -3.58
CA SER A 136 3.18 5.06 -3.79
C SER A 136 2.32 5.10 -5.06
N ASP A 137 2.70 4.36 -6.11
CA ASP A 137 1.88 4.28 -7.33
C ASP A 137 0.61 3.46 -7.11
N ILE A 138 0.68 2.40 -6.30
CA ILE A 138 -0.49 1.58 -5.96
C ILE A 138 -1.49 2.41 -5.15
N THR A 139 -1.03 3.14 -4.14
CA THR A 139 -1.90 3.96 -3.28
C THR A 139 -2.60 5.06 -4.08
N LYS A 140 -1.89 5.70 -5.03
CA LYS A 140 -2.49 6.68 -5.96
C LYS A 140 -3.53 6.03 -6.88
N VAL A 141 -3.31 4.80 -7.33
CA VAL A 141 -4.32 4.07 -8.09
C VAL A 141 -5.56 3.81 -7.24
N TYR A 142 -5.44 3.42 -5.96
CA TYR A 142 -6.61 3.29 -5.08
C TYR A 142 -7.38 4.61 -4.91
N GLU A 143 -6.69 5.75 -4.81
CA GLU A 143 -7.34 7.07 -4.77
C GLU A 143 -8.00 7.46 -6.11
N LEU A 144 -7.40 7.07 -7.24
CA LEU A 144 -7.91 7.37 -8.59
C LEU A 144 -8.96 6.39 -9.09
N THR A 145 -9.08 5.19 -8.50
CA THR A 145 -10.10 4.19 -8.86
C THR A 145 -11.44 4.44 -8.14
N ASP A 146 -11.54 5.52 -7.37
CA ASP A 146 -12.82 6.01 -6.81
C ASP A 146 -13.71 6.67 -7.88
N ILE A 147 -13.29 6.65 -9.15
CA ILE A 147 -14.10 7.03 -10.31
C ILE A 147 -14.82 5.78 -10.85
N GLY A 148 -15.88 5.36 -10.16
CA GLY A 148 -16.95 4.55 -10.76
C GLY A 148 -17.22 3.20 -10.13
N THR A 149 -17.84 3.19 -8.94
CA THR A 149 -19.15 2.55 -8.62
C THR A 149 -19.18 2.16 -7.15
N PRO A 150 -20.14 2.66 -6.34
CA PRO A 150 -20.35 2.08 -5.02
C PRO A 150 -20.89 0.66 -5.16
N ILE A 151 -20.23 -0.30 -4.49
CA ILE A 151 -20.65 -1.72 -4.39
C ILE A 151 -21.93 -1.87 -3.53
N VAL A 152 -22.56 -0.74 -3.14
CA VAL A 152 -23.79 -0.69 -2.35
C VAL A 152 -24.78 0.23 -3.05
N LYS A 153 -26.02 -0.22 -3.25
CA LYS A 153 -27.11 0.62 -3.76
C LYS A 153 -27.33 1.80 -2.82
N GLN A 154 -26.91 3.01 -3.21
CA GLN A 154 -27.34 4.23 -2.56
C GLN A 154 -28.83 4.47 -2.87
N HIS A 155 -29.66 4.55 -1.83
CA HIS A 155 -31.02 5.04 -1.96
C HIS A 155 -31.00 6.57 -2.00
N ASN A 156 -31.72 7.15 -2.97
CA ASN A 156 -31.77 8.60 -3.19
C ASN A 156 -32.20 9.36 -1.92
N GLY A 157 -31.33 10.26 -1.44
CA GLY A 157 -31.71 11.31 -0.49
C GLY A 157 -30.78 11.52 0.72
N ILE A 158 -29.80 10.64 0.98
CA ILE A 158 -28.86 10.82 2.10
C ILE A 158 -27.46 10.39 1.64
N ASN A 159 -26.64 11.36 1.23
CA ASN A 159 -25.21 11.18 0.92
C ASN A 159 -24.35 11.37 2.19
N GLU A 160 -24.76 10.77 3.30
CA GLU A 160 -23.90 10.64 4.48
C GLU A 160 -23.71 9.16 4.76
N ILE A 161 -22.52 8.66 4.46
CA ILE A 161 -22.05 7.41 5.02
C ILE A 161 -21.69 7.73 6.47
N THR A 162 -22.67 7.64 7.36
CA THR A 162 -22.40 7.71 8.80
C THR A 162 -21.69 6.41 9.17
N LEU A 163 -20.36 6.43 9.11
CA LEU A 163 -19.53 5.37 9.67
C LEU A 163 -19.74 5.37 11.19
N TYR A 164 -20.61 4.49 11.67
CA TYR A 164 -20.69 4.14 13.07
C TYR A 164 -19.40 3.40 13.45
N TYR A 165 -18.37 4.16 13.80
CA TYR A 165 -17.21 3.62 14.48
C TYR A 165 -17.61 3.38 15.94
N ASP A 166 -17.68 2.11 16.33
CA ASP A 166 -17.68 1.77 17.76
C ASP A 166 -16.32 2.15 18.33
N LEU A 167 -16.26 3.33 18.94
CA LEU A 167 -15.04 3.80 19.59
C LEU A 167 -14.68 2.83 20.72
N PRO A 168 -13.49 2.21 20.67
CA PRO A 168 -13.10 1.23 21.68
C PRO A 168 -13.00 1.90 23.04
N LEU A 169 -13.38 1.17 24.10
CA LEU A 169 -13.54 1.71 25.47
C LEU A 169 -12.31 2.48 25.98
N PHE A 170 -11.10 2.12 25.52
CA PHE A 170 -9.85 2.78 25.91
C PHE A 170 -9.76 4.24 25.42
N PHE A 171 -10.45 4.58 24.32
CA PHE A 171 -10.41 5.93 23.76
C PHE A 171 -11.08 6.94 24.69
N TYR A 172 -12.23 6.56 25.28
CA TYR A 172 -12.90 7.35 26.32
C TYR A 172 -12.02 7.53 27.57
N PHE A 173 -11.22 6.51 27.91
CA PHE A 173 -10.27 6.59 29.01
C PHE A 173 -9.16 7.61 28.74
N ILE A 174 -8.60 7.63 27.52
CA ILE A 174 -7.57 8.60 27.12
C ILE A 174 -8.13 10.03 27.12
N ILE A 175 -9.34 10.23 26.58
CA ILE A 175 -10.03 11.53 26.59
C ILE A 175 -10.27 12.00 28.03
N GLY A 176 -10.75 11.10 28.91
CA GLY A 176 -10.94 11.42 30.33
C GLY A 176 -9.65 11.88 31.02
N LEU A 177 -8.54 11.19 30.77
CA LEU A 177 -7.21 11.57 31.28
C LEU A 177 -6.76 12.94 30.78
N THR A 178 -7.06 13.28 29.52
CA THR A 178 -6.69 14.59 28.95
C THR A 178 -7.49 15.72 29.59
N PHE A 179 -8.80 15.53 29.81
CA PHE A 179 -9.63 16.51 30.52
C PHE A 179 -9.21 16.71 31.97
N ILE A 180 -8.85 15.63 32.69
CA ILE A 180 -8.33 15.72 34.06
C ILE A 180 -7.02 16.51 34.09
N GLY A 181 -6.11 16.26 33.14
CA GLY A 181 -4.86 17.00 33.02
C GLY A 181 -5.08 18.50 32.79
N TRP A 182 -5.99 18.85 31.88
CA TRP A 182 -6.38 20.24 31.63
C TRP A 182 -7.04 20.90 32.83
N LEU A 183 -7.88 20.17 33.57
CA LEU A 183 -8.52 20.68 34.79
C LEU A 183 -7.48 20.98 35.87
N ILE A 184 -6.49 20.11 36.05
CA ILE A 184 -5.39 20.33 37.01
C ILE A 184 -4.58 21.56 36.61
N LEU A 185 -4.20 21.68 35.33
CA LEU A 185 -3.48 22.84 34.82
C LEU A 185 -4.28 24.14 34.97
N PHE A 186 -5.59 24.08 34.74
CA PHE A 186 -6.48 25.22 34.90
C PHE A 186 -6.63 25.64 36.37
N ILE A 187 -6.73 24.69 37.30
CA ILE A 187 -6.74 24.97 38.74
C ILE A 187 -5.40 25.58 39.18
N MET A 188 -4.27 25.04 38.69
CA MET A 188 -2.94 25.61 38.95
C MET A 188 -2.82 27.03 38.39
N PHE A 189 -3.34 27.29 37.20
CA PHE A 189 -3.35 28.61 36.58
C PHE A 189 -4.18 29.62 37.38
N ILE A 190 -5.40 29.26 37.81
CA ILE A 190 -6.22 30.12 38.67
C ILE A 190 -5.52 30.39 39.99
N ARG A 191 -4.96 29.35 40.64
CA ARG A 191 -4.24 29.50 41.90
C ARG A 191 -3.01 30.40 41.76
N SER A 192 -2.31 30.34 40.63
CA SER A 192 -1.19 31.23 40.32
C SER A 192 -1.62 32.68 40.09
N ARG A 193 -2.86 32.93 39.64
CA ARG A 193 -3.39 34.30 39.42
C ARG A 193 -4.03 34.91 40.67
N ILE A 194 -4.45 34.11 41.65
CA ILE A 194 -5.01 34.59 42.93
C ILE A 194 -3.91 34.97 43.94
N HIS A 195 -2.70 34.40 43.81
CA HIS A 195 -1.55 34.71 44.68
C HIS A 195 -0.58 35.75 44.09
N SER A 196 -0.99 36.49 43.06
CA SER A 196 -0.29 37.68 42.52
C SER A 196 -1.16 38.90 42.64
#